data_AF-A0A1C6BIJ0-F1
#
_entry.id   AF-A0A1C6BIJ0-F1
#
_cell.length_a   1.000
_cell.length_b   1.000
_cell.length_c   1.000
_cell.angle_alpha   90.00
_cell.angle_beta   90.00
_cell.angle_gamma   90.00
#
_symmetry.space_group_name_H-M   'P 1'
#
loop_
_entity.id
_entity.type
_entity.pdbx_description
1 polymer ?
#
loop_
_entity_poly.entity_id
_entity_poly.type
_entity_poly.pdbx_seq_one_letter_code
_entity_poly.pdbx_strand_id
1 'polypeptide(L)'
;MGVREDGRPTLASWPRRIYDWPELPARFGPALDSWRMRGLPPEHVTYIPKLHQHVSGMEYLTAWLGEEVLLLCDDGDGHLERTLVRRGEVTELTYGVRLLACSAAVALRQDHVQKQVDFRYNKTKEDVLLPVLNLLLGNPPDFRPRQAHPPTEALERLREDSFAMYHMAKLCYRFGEEIRDSLWLQGRSYGAALRRRQKPEYFLAKMDRGVVGLRMDFYGVEAVYLAWDRLAGTEMRRAGPRGRATLVLEAEYGADFAVPLLPEQQERAEAFAVRLSER
;
A
#
# COMPACT_ATOMS: atom_id res chain seq x y z
N MET A 1 -16.35 -43.00 1.50
CA MET A 1 -16.71 -41.59 1.24
C MET A 1 -15.44 -40.86 0.82
N GLY A 2 -15.27 -40.61 -0.48
CA GLY A 2 -14.16 -39.80 -0.95
C GLY A 2 -14.43 -38.35 -0.57
N VAL A 3 -13.54 -37.74 0.20
CA VAL A 3 -13.49 -36.29 0.36
C VAL A 3 -13.26 -35.72 -1.04
N ARG A 4 -14.28 -35.10 -1.64
CA ARG A 4 -14.08 -34.27 -2.83
C ARG A 4 -13.17 -33.12 -2.38
N GLU A 5 -11.94 -33.10 -2.87
CA GLU A 5 -11.10 -31.91 -2.73
C GLU A 5 -11.85 -30.72 -3.33
N ASP A 6 -12.07 -29.70 -2.49
CA ASP A 6 -12.66 -28.46 -2.95
C ASP A 6 -11.63 -27.74 -3.82
N GLY A 7 -11.74 -27.90 -5.15
CA GLY A 7 -10.85 -27.29 -6.14
C GLY A 7 -11.03 -25.78 -6.30
N ARG A 8 -11.82 -25.14 -5.44
CA ARG A 8 -12.04 -23.69 -5.47
C ARG A 8 -10.79 -22.95 -4.96
N PRO A 9 -10.41 -21.83 -5.60
CA PRO A 9 -9.32 -20.97 -5.14
C PRO A 9 -9.47 -20.59 -3.65
N THR A 10 -8.50 -20.98 -2.82
CA THR A 10 -8.39 -20.49 -1.43
C THR A 10 -7.39 -19.33 -1.36
N LEU A 11 -7.55 -18.42 -0.39
CA LEU A 11 -6.58 -17.33 -0.13
C LEU A 11 -5.13 -17.83 -0.06
N ALA A 12 -4.88 -19.06 0.38
CA ALA A 12 -3.54 -19.65 0.53
C ALA A 12 -2.72 -19.76 -0.77
N SER A 13 -3.38 -19.78 -1.93
CA SER A 13 -2.73 -20.14 -3.20
C SER A 13 -2.44 -18.96 -4.14
N TRP A 14 -2.74 -17.72 -3.74
CA TRP A 14 -2.70 -16.55 -4.64
C TRP A 14 -2.05 -15.33 -4.01
N PRO A 15 -1.42 -14.43 -4.79
CA PRO A 15 -1.24 -14.43 -6.24
C PRO A 15 -0.48 -15.65 -6.81
N ARG A 16 -0.78 -16.00 -8.06
CA ARG A 16 -0.07 -17.05 -8.82
C ARG A 16 0.65 -16.44 -10.02
N ARG A 17 1.92 -16.81 -10.19
CA ARG A 17 2.68 -16.54 -11.42
C ARG A 17 2.21 -17.49 -12.53
N ILE A 18 2.06 -16.96 -13.73
CA ILE A 18 1.87 -17.75 -14.95
C ILE A 18 3.25 -18.21 -15.41
N TYR A 19 3.48 -19.52 -15.54
CA TYR A 19 4.75 -20.04 -16.04
C TYR A 19 4.70 -20.33 -17.55
N ASP A 20 3.51 -20.69 -18.04
CA ASP A 20 3.27 -20.98 -19.45
C ASP A 20 1.94 -20.38 -19.91
N TRP A 21 1.85 -19.97 -21.17
CA TRP A 21 0.64 -19.36 -21.74
C TRP A 21 -0.65 -20.16 -21.59
N PRO A 22 -0.66 -21.51 -21.66
CA PRO A 22 -1.87 -22.29 -21.44
C PRO A 22 -2.44 -22.16 -20.01
N GLU A 23 -1.67 -21.69 -19.04
CA GLU A 23 -2.15 -21.42 -17.68
C GLU A 23 -2.94 -20.11 -17.57
N LEU A 24 -2.79 -19.21 -18.55
CA LEU A 24 -3.48 -17.93 -18.58
C LEU A 24 -4.99 -18.16 -18.74
N PRO A 25 -5.84 -17.62 -17.85
CA PRO A 25 -7.27 -17.72 -18.05
C PRO A 25 -7.68 -17.06 -19.37
N ALA A 26 -8.40 -17.81 -20.21
CA ALA A 26 -8.67 -17.43 -21.61
C ALA A 26 -9.26 -16.02 -21.78
N ARG A 27 -10.06 -15.55 -20.80
CA ARG A 27 -10.64 -14.20 -20.79
C ARG A 27 -9.61 -13.06 -20.85
N PHE A 28 -8.43 -13.25 -20.28
CA PHE A 28 -7.38 -12.23 -20.27
C PHE A 28 -6.47 -12.30 -21.50
N GLY A 29 -6.54 -13.38 -22.28
CA GLY A 29 -5.73 -13.61 -23.48
C GLY A 29 -5.74 -12.42 -24.44
N PRO A 30 -6.93 -12.00 -24.93
CA PRO A 30 -7.05 -10.89 -25.89
C PRO A 30 -6.43 -9.58 -25.39
N ALA A 31 -6.55 -9.29 -24.09
CA ALA A 31 -5.99 -8.06 -23.50
C ALA A 31 -4.46 -8.06 -23.44
N LEU A 32 -3.81 -9.24 -23.49
CA LEU A 32 -2.36 -9.40 -23.47
C LEU A 32 -1.74 -9.58 -24.85
N ASP A 33 -2.51 -9.76 -25.93
CA ASP A 33 -1.94 -10.09 -27.25
C ASP A 33 -0.93 -9.05 -27.75
N SER A 34 -1.22 -7.75 -27.59
CA SER A 34 -0.28 -6.69 -27.95
C SER A 34 1.01 -6.72 -27.11
N TRP A 35 0.93 -7.14 -25.86
CA TRP A 35 2.09 -7.26 -24.97
C TRP A 35 2.91 -8.52 -25.31
N ARG A 36 2.24 -9.62 -25.64
CA ARG A 36 2.88 -10.85 -26.12
C ARG A 36 3.66 -10.60 -27.40
N MET A 37 3.10 -9.86 -28.36
CA MET A 37 3.82 -9.45 -29.57
C MET A 37 5.04 -8.56 -29.29
N ARG A 38 5.02 -7.77 -28.20
CA ARG A 38 6.16 -6.98 -27.73
C ARG A 38 7.19 -7.79 -26.93
N GLY A 39 6.99 -9.09 -26.75
CA GLY A 39 7.91 -9.96 -26.02
C GLY A 39 7.66 -10.03 -24.51
N LEU A 40 6.43 -9.76 -24.03
CA LEU A 40 6.04 -10.06 -22.65
C LEU A 40 6.24 -11.55 -22.39
N PRO A 41 7.07 -11.95 -21.40
CA PRO A 41 7.21 -13.35 -21.05
C PRO A 41 6.13 -13.79 -20.04
N PRO A 42 5.73 -15.08 -20.00
CA PRO A 42 4.69 -15.57 -19.09
C PRO A 42 4.97 -15.25 -17.61
N GLU A 43 6.22 -15.37 -17.17
CA GLU A 43 6.63 -15.19 -15.77
C GLU A 43 6.44 -13.76 -15.24
N HIS A 44 6.21 -12.79 -16.12
CA HIS A 44 5.87 -11.42 -15.76
C HIS A 44 4.37 -11.22 -15.55
N VAL A 45 3.57 -12.28 -15.72
CA VAL A 45 2.13 -12.27 -15.53
C VAL A 45 1.78 -12.92 -14.21
N THR A 46 0.99 -12.20 -13.41
CA THR A 46 0.49 -12.64 -12.12
C THR A 46 -1.03 -12.58 -12.12
N TYR A 47 -1.66 -13.71 -11.83
CA TYR A 47 -3.11 -13.87 -11.74
C TYR A 47 -3.57 -13.94 -10.27
N ILE A 48 -4.67 -13.23 -9.99
CA ILE A 48 -5.35 -13.18 -8.70
C ILE A 48 -6.83 -13.53 -8.96
N PRO A 49 -7.28 -14.75 -8.63
CA PRO A 49 -8.64 -15.19 -8.92
C PRO A 49 -9.65 -14.59 -7.94
N LYS A 50 -10.91 -14.80 -8.30
CA LYS A 50 -12.06 -14.48 -7.47
C LYS A 50 -12.06 -15.35 -6.22
N LEU A 51 -12.02 -14.70 -5.07
CA LEU A 51 -12.10 -15.36 -3.78
C LEU A 51 -13.57 -15.50 -3.39
N HIS A 52 -14.06 -16.74 -3.28
CA HIS A 52 -15.45 -17.03 -2.91
C HIS A 52 -15.87 -16.47 -1.54
N GLN A 53 -14.90 -16.16 -0.68
CA GLN A 53 -15.13 -15.58 0.66
C GLN A 53 -15.31 -14.06 0.64
N HIS A 54 -15.13 -13.40 -0.51
CA HIS A 54 -15.31 -11.96 -0.66
C HIS A 54 -16.44 -11.66 -1.63
N VAL A 55 -17.40 -10.84 -1.17
CA VAL A 55 -18.65 -10.53 -1.89
C VAL A 55 -18.40 -9.74 -3.18
N SER A 56 -17.30 -8.97 -3.27
CA SER A 56 -16.89 -8.28 -4.50
C SER A 56 -16.24 -9.29 -5.44
N GLY A 57 -16.98 -9.75 -6.43
CA GLY A 57 -16.63 -10.87 -7.31
C GLY A 57 -15.53 -10.63 -8.33
N MET A 58 -14.52 -9.84 -8.00
CA MET A 58 -13.48 -9.34 -8.88
C MET A 58 -12.38 -10.38 -9.14
N GLU A 59 -11.92 -10.49 -10.39
CA GLU A 59 -10.68 -11.18 -10.75
C GLU A 59 -9.66 -10.19 -11.28
N TYR A 60 -8.39 -10.37 -10.92
CA TYR A 60 -7.33 -9.48 -11.35
C TYR A 60 -6.24 -10.23 -12.09
N LEU A 61 -5.67 -9.56 -13.08
CA LEU A 61 -4.41 -9.95 -13.69
C LEU A 61 -3.49 -8.75 -13.74
N THR A 62 -2.23 -8.97 -13.39
CA THR A 62 -1.18 -7.98 -13.53
C THR A 62 -0.12 -8.51 -14.49
N ALA A 63 0.38 -7.67 -15.37
CA ALA A 63 1.49 -7.98 -16.26
C ALA A 63 2.46 -6.81 -16.28
N TRP A 64 3.74 -7.05 -16.52
CA TRP A 64 4.72 -5.97 -16.62
C TRP A 64 5.75 -6.22 -17.73
N LEU A 65 6.17 -5.15 -18.39
CA LEU A 65 7.13 -5.18 -19.50
C LEU A 65 7.91 -3.87 -19.52
N GLY A 66 9.22 -3.95 -19.29
CA GLY A 66 10.03 -2.76 -19.03
C GLY A 66 9.55 -2.03 -17.77
N GLU A 67 9.25 -0.74 -17.88
CA GLU A 67 8.72 0.09 -16.80
C GLU A 67 7.18 0.22 -16.80
N GLU A 68 6.49 -0.50 -17.68
CA GLU A 68 5.03 -0.46 -17.78
C GLU A 68 4.40 -1.60 -16.97
N VAL A 69 3.32 -1.29 -16.25
CA VAL A 69 2.48 -2.26 -15.55
C VAL A 69 1.08 -2.22 -16.14
N LEU A 70 0.56 -3.37 -16.54
CA LEU A 70 -0.82 -3.54 -16.96
C LEU A 70 -1.61 -4.20 -15.83
N LEU A 71 -2.66 -3.54 -15.38
CA LEU A 71 -3.63 -4.06 -14.42
C LEU A 71 -4.95 -4.30 -15.16
N LEU A 72 -5.44 -5.53 -15.10
CA LEU A 72 -6.72 -5.95 -15.65
C LEU A 72 -7.63 -6.37 -14.50
N CYS A 73 -8.85 -5.85 -14.47
CA CYS A 73 -9.87 -6.19 -13.49
C CYS A 73 -11.13 -6.66 -14.21
N ASP A 74 -11.58 -7.87 -13.92
CA ASP A 74 -12.87 -8.40 -14.35
C ASP A 74 -13.86 -8.15 -13.20
N ASP A 75 -14.90 -7.37 -13.46
CA ASP A 75 -15.90 -6.99 -12.46
C ASP A 75 -16.88 -8.12 -12.07
N GLY A 76 -16.81 -9.24 -12.77
CA GLY A 76 -17.68 -10.39 -12.58
C GLY A 76 -18.94 -10.35 -13.46
N ASP A 77 -19.21 -9.24 -14.15
CA ASP A 77 -20.27 -9.08 -15.15
C ASP A 77 -19.73 -9.22 -16.59
N GLY A 78 -18.47 -9.65 -16.72
CA GLY A 78 -17.79 -9.88 -18.00
C GLY A 78 -17.17 -8.62 -18.59
N HIS A 79 -17.18 -7.50 -17.86
CA HIS A 79 -16.44 -6.31 -18.26
C HIS A 79 -15.00 -6.40 -17.76
N LEU A 80 -14.06 -6.34 -18.70
CA LEU A 80 -12.63 -6.33 -18.40
C LEU A 80 -12.12 -4.89 -18.44
N GLU A 81 -11.98 -4.30 -17.26
CA GLU A 81 -11.36 -2.99 -17.12
C GLU A 81 -9.85 -3.09 -17.30
N ARG A 82 -9.30 -2.22 -18.15
CA ARG A 82 -7.86 -2.14 -18.44
C ARG A 82 -7.27 -0.86 -17.86
N THR A 83 -6.18 -1.00 -17.11
CA THR A 83 -5.40 0.13 -16.61
C THR A 83 -3.93 -0.09 -16.92
N LEU A 84 -3.39 0.72 -17.83
CA LEU A 84 -1.96 0.77 -18.08
C LEU A 84 -1.34 1.81 -17.17
N VAL A 85 -0.42 1.43 -16.30
CA VAL A 85 0.32 2.32 -15.42
C VAL A 85 1.74 2.47 -15.94
N ARG A 86 2.17 3.71 -16.11
CA ARG A 86 3.55 4.07 -16.45
C ARG A 86 4.27 4.70 -15.26
N ARG A 87 5.60 4.71 -15.35
CA ARG A 87 6.44 5.37 -14.36
C ARG A 87 6.01 6.83 -14.16
N GLY A 88 5.82 7.21 -12.89
CA GLY A 88 5.43 8.57 -12.50
C GLY A 88 3.93 8.86 -12.55
N GLU A 89 3.09 7.94 -13.00
CA GLU A 89 1.62 8.11 -12.97
C GLU A 89 1.01 7.82 -11.59
N VAL A 90 1.72 7.09 -10.72
CA VAL A 90 1.28 6.79 -9.36
C VAL A 90 1.46 7.99 -8.45
N THR A 91 0.35 8.48 -7.89
CA THR A 91 0.34 9.65 -6.99
C THR A 91 0.27 9.27 -5.52
N GLU A 92 -0.39 8.15 -5.22
CA GLU A 92 -0.54 7.60 -3.88
C GLU A 92 -0.47 6.07 -3.97
N LEU A 93 0.14 5.45 -2.96
CA LEU A 93 0.02 4.01 -2.75
C LEU A 93 -0.37 3.73 -1.30
N THR A 94 -1.51 3.07 -1.12
CA THR A 94 -1.97 2.54 0.16
C THR A 94 -1.72 1.04 0.21
N TYR A 95 -0.93 0.59 1.18
CA TYR A 95 -0.51 -0.79 1.35
C TYR A 95 -0.95 -1.31 2.72
N GLY A 96 -1.82 -2.31 2.72
CA GLY A 96 -2.37 -2.92 3.92
C GLY A 96 -1.82 -4.32 4.16
N VAL A 97 -1.36 -4.60 5.38
CA VAL A 97 -0.98 -5.94 5.84
C VAL A 97 -1.87 -6.32 7.00
N ARG A 98 -2.74 -7.31 6.76
CA ARG A 98 -3.63 -7.91 7.77
C ARG A 98 -3.58 -9.43 7.63
N LEU A 99 -3.81 -10.16 8.71
CA LEU A 99 -3.62 -11.62 8.80
C LEU A 99 -4.27 -12.41 7.65
N LEU A 100 -5.40 -11.93 7.11
CA LEU A 100 -6.18 -12.60 6.05
C LEU A 100 -6.55 -11.69 4.86
N ALA A 101 -6.12 -10.43 4.86
CA ALA A 101 -6.62 -9.43 3.92
C ALA A 101 -5.55 -8.38 3.64
N CYS A 102 -4.46 -8.79 2.99
CA CYS A 102 -3.48 -7.83 2.49
C CYS A 102 -4.01 -7.18 1.21
N SER A 103 -3.71 -5.91 1.04
CA SER A 103 -4.20 -5.09 -0.06
C SER A 103 -3.15 -4.10 -0.52
N ALA A 104 -3.20 -3.74 -1.79
CA ALA A 104 -2.54 -2.56 -2.32
C ALA A 104 -3.59 -1.79 -3.12
N ALA A 105 -3.68 -0.48 -2.87
CA ALA A 105 -4.48 0.45 -3.63
C ALA A 105 -3.56 1.54 -4.17
N VAL A 106 -3.75 1.88 -5.44
CA VAL A 106 -2.90 2.82 -6.17
C VAL A 106 -3.81 3.90 -6.73
N ALA A 107 -3.51 5.16 -6.40
CA ALA A 107 -4.11 6.30 -7.08
C ALA A 107 -3.20 6.69 -8.25
N LEU A 108 -3.83 6.92 -9.40
CA LEU A 108 -3.20 7.23 -10.68
C LEU A 108 -3.71 8.58 -11.17
N ARG A 109 -2.81 9.34 -11.81
CA ARG A 109 -3.17 10.53 -12.57
C ARG A 109 -2.94 10.29 -14.05
N GLN A 110 -4.03 10.17 -14.81
CA GLN A 110 -4.01 9.91 -16.25
C GLN A 110 -4.94 10.89 -16.95
N ASP A 111 -4.45 11.64 -17.93
CA ASP A 111 -5.26 12.58 -18.73
C ASP A 111 -6.13 13.54 -17.88
N HIS A 112 -5.58 14.04 -16.77
CA HIS A 112 -6.27 14.87 -15.77
C HIS A 112 -7.44 14.19 -15.03
N VAL A 113 -7.64 12.89 -15.23
CA VAL A 113 -8.60 12.07 -14.51
C VAL A 113 -7.87 11.28 -13.42
N GLN A 114 -8.43 11.30 -12.21
CA GLN A 114 -7.96 10.47 -11.12
C GLN A 114 -8.61 9.09 -11.24
N LYS A 115 -7.77 8.05 -11.22
CA LYS A 115 -8.21 6.66 -11.20
C LYS A 115 -7.66 5.95 -9.98
N GLN A 116 -8.44 5.08 -9.37
CA GLN A 116 -7.99 4.22 -8.29
C GLN A 116 -8.08 2.77 -8.74
N VAL A 117 -7.03 2.00 -8.47
CA VAL A 117 -7.02 0.56 -8.67
C VAL A 117 -6.57 -0.10 -7.39
N ASP A 118 -7.33 -1.06 -6.89
CA ASP A 118 -6.95 -1.87 -5.75
C ASP A 118 -6.98 -3.36 -6.07
N PHE A 119 -6.11 -4.10 -5.40
CA PHE A 119 -6.08 -5.55 -5.45
C PHE A 119 -5.71 -6.14 -4.09
N ARG A 120 -6.17 -7.36 -3.86
CA ARG A 120 -5.88 -8.14 -2.65
C ARG A 120 -4.91 -9.26 -2.94
N TYR A 121 -4.12 -9.64 -1.95
CA TYR A 121 -3.16 -10.71 -2.09
C TYR A 121 -2.93 -11.45 -0.77
N ASN A 122 -2.37 -12.65 -0.84
CA ASN A 122 -1.85 -13.33 0.34
C ASN A 122 -0.42 -12.90 0.61
N LYS A 123 -0.14 -12.52 1.86
CA LYS A 123 1.21 -12.15 2.30
C LYS A 123 2.25 -13.23 2.01
N THR A 124 1.91 -14.51 2.13
CA THR A 124 2.84 -15.63 1.87
C THR A 124 3.22 -15.78 0.40
N LYS A 125 2.51 -15.11 -0.50
CA LYS A 125 2.73 -15.11 -1.95
C LYS A 125 3.16 -13.72 -2.46
N GLU A 126 3.46 -12.78 -1.57
CA GLU A 126 3.81 -11.42 -1.96
C GLU A 126 5.00 -11.36 -2.94
N ASP A 127 5.98 -12.25 -2.83
CA ASP A 127 7.13 -12.31 -3.74
C ASP A 127 6.75 -12.40 -5.22
N VAL A 128 5.57 -12.97 -5.51
CA VAL A 128 5.02 -13.05 -6.87
C VAL A 128 4.58 -11.67 -7.39
N LEU A 129 4.12 -10.78 -6.50
CA LEU A 129 3.70 -9.41 -6.81
C LEU A 129 4.81 -8.37 -6.60
N LEU A 130 5.94 -8.76 -6.01
CA LEU A 130 7.04 -7.85 -5.70
C LEU A 130 7.49 -7.02 -6.92
N PRO A 131 7.67 -7.58 -8.14
CA PRO A 131 8.01 -6.80 -9.33
C PRO A 131 6.98 -5.72 -9.65
N VAL A 132 5.69 -6.08 -9.63
CA VAL A 132 4.58 -5.16 -9.93
C VAL A 132 4.54 -4.03 -8.90
N LEU A 133 4.59 -4.37 -7.62
CA LEU A 133 4.59 -3.39 -6.53
C LEU A 133 5.82 -2.45 -6.57
N ASN A 134 6.97 -2.96 -6.98
CA ASN A 134 8.18 -2.14 -7.16
C ASN A 134 8.02 -1.17 -8.34
N LEU A 135 7.55 -1.65 -9.49
CA LEU A 135 7.35 -0.85 -10.68
C LEU A 135 6.29 0.25 -10.47
N LEU A 136 5.21 -0.05 -9.73
CA LEU A 136 4.22 0.96 -9.31
C LEU A 136 4.84 2.09 -8.49
N LEU A 137 5.90 1.80 -7.73
CA LEU A 137 6.67 2.80 -7.00
C LEU A 137 7.84 3.38 -7.81
N GLY A 138 7.93 3.08 -9.10
CA GLY A 138 9.03 3.52 -9.97
C GLY A 138 10.39 2.92 -9.63
N ASN A 139 10.42 1.80 -8.90
CA ASN A 139 11.64 1.03 -8.61
C ASN A 139 11.84 -0.08 -9.66
N PRO A 140 13.09 -0.56 -9.86
CA PRO A 140 13.36 -1.78 -10.63
C PRO A 140 12.56 -2.99 -10.11
N PRO A 141 12.16 -3.94 -10.97
CA PRO A 141 11.34 -5.09 -10.57
C PRO A 141 12.03 -5.99 -9.53
N ASP A 142 13.35 -6.04 -9.54
CA ASP A 142 14.18 -6.81 -8.60
C ASP A 142 14.58 -6.02 -7.34
N PHE A 143 14.14 -4.76 -7.19
CA PHE A 143 14.40 -3.97 -5.99
C PHE A 143 14.02 -4.72 -4.72
N ARG A 144 14.87 -4.62 -3.70
CA ARG A 144 14.66 -5.22 -2.39
C ARG A 144 14.74 -4.14 -1.32
N PRO A 145 13.63 -3.86 -0.61
CA PRO A 145 13.63 -2.93 0.50
C PRO A 145 14.66 -3.32 1.56
N ARG A 146 15.26 -2.31 2.19
CA ARG A 146 16.17 -2.50 3.32
C ARG A 146 15.46 -3.25 4.45
N GLN A 147 16.16 -4.26 5.01
CA GLN A 147 15.59 -5.16 6.04
C GLN A 147 15.94 -4.75 7.48
N ALA A 148 16.82 -3.77 7.66
CA ALA A 148 17.30 -3.29 8.95
C ALA A 148 17.34 -1.75 8.99
N HIS A 149 16.96 -1.17 10.12
CA HIS A 149 17.11 0.27 10.31
C HIS A 149 18.60 0.66 10.42
N PRO A 150 19.01 1.83 9.90
CA PRO A 150 20.28 2.42 10.29
C PRO A 150 20.22 2.81 11.78
N PRO A 151 21.35 2.78 12.51
CA PRO A 151 21.39 3.11 13.92
C PRO A 151 21.30 4.64 14.10
N THR A 152 20.09 5.17 14.15
CA THR A 152 19.83 6.58 14.47
C THR A 152 19.20 6.70 15.85
N GLU A 153 19.46 7.79 16.56
CA GLU A 153 18.90 8.02 17.90
C GLU A 153 17.37 7.92 17.92
N ALA A 154 16.70 8.47 16.90
CA ALA A 154 15.24 8.42 16.77
C ALA A 154 14.71 6.98 16.63
N LEU A 155 15.38 6.12 15.86
CA LEU A 155 14.95 4.74 15.64
C LEU A 155 15.33 3.82 16.81
N GLU A 156 16.47 4.07 17.46
CA GLU A 156 16.85 3.38 18.69
C GLU A 156 15.84 3.68 19.82
N ARG A 157 15.46 4.96 19.97
CA ARG A 157 14.40 5.34 20.90
C ARG A 157 13.05 4.71 20.54
N LEU A 158 12.69 4.66 19.25
CA LEU A 158 11.47 3.97 18.82
C LEU A 158 11.50 2.49 19.20
N ARG A 159 12.65 1.82 19.13
CA ARG A 159 12.80 0.41 19.53
C ARG A 159 12.49 0.21 21.01
N GLU A 160 12.93 1.15 21.85
CA GLU A 160 12.66 1.15 23.30
C GLU A 160 11.20 1.49 23.61
N ASP A 161 10.67 2.53 22.97
CA ASP A 161 9.33 3.06 23.22
C ASP A 161 8.22 2.16 22.62
N SER A 162 8.47 1.55 21.46
CA SER A 162 7.56 0.62 20.77
C SER A 162 8.32 -0.34 19.85
N PHE A 163 8.69 -1.50 20.39
CA PHE A 163 9.33 -2.58 19.63
C PHE A 163 8.50 -3.03 18.40
N ALA A 164 7.18 -3.03 18.53
CA ALA A 164 6.28 -3.41 17.44
C ALA A 164 6.32 -2.38 16.30
N MET A 165 6.19 -1.08 16.61
CA MET A 165 6.26 -0.04 15.59
C MET A 165 7.67 0.06 14.98
N TYR A 166 8.74 -0.13 15.77
CA TYR A 166 10.09 -0.22 15.24
C TYR A 166 10.19 -1.28 14.14
N HIS A 167 9.64 -2.47 14.34
CA HIS A 167 9.67 -3.50 13.30
C HIS A 167 8.77 -3.19 12.10
N MET A 168 7.63 -2.54 12.32
CA MET A 168 6.72 -2.15 11.24
C MET A 168 7.24 -0.96 10.43
N ALA A 169 8.01 -0.04 11.03
CA ALA A 169 8.61 1.11 10.37
C ALA A 169 9.55 0.72 9.22
N LYS A 170 10.07 -0.52 9.21
CA LYS A 170 10.81 -1.07 8.07
C LYS A 170 10.00 -1.09 6.76
N LEU A 171 8.68 -1.12 6.85
CA LEU A 171 7.80 -1.04 5.69
C LEU A 171 7.99 0.27 4.90
N CYS A 172 8.43 1.35 5.57
CA CYS A 172 8.76 2.62 4.90
C CYS A 172 9.83 2.44 3.82
N TYR A 173 10.77 1.50 3.98
CA TYR A 173 11.82 1.23 2.97
C TYR A 173 11.30 0.63 1.67
N ARG A 174 10.01 0.27 1.62
CA ARG A 174 9.37 -0.07 0.35
C ARG A 174 9.20 1.15 -0.56
N PHE A 175 9.05 2.33 0.04
CA PHE A 175 8.68 3.57 -0.63
C PHE A 175 9.84 4.54 -0.83
N GLY A 176 11.02 4.22 -0.30
CA GLY A 176 12.22 5.04 -0.36
C GLY A 176 13.41 4.34 0.28
N GLU A 177 14.62 4.85 0.07
CA GLU A 177 15.85 4.21 0.59
C GLU A 177 16.19 4.66 2.02
N GLU A 178 15.80 5.88 2.38
CA GLU A 178 16.24 6.54 3.61
C GLU A 178 15.06 7.19 4.36
N ILE A 179 15.00 6.96 5.67
CA ILE A 179 14.15 7.73 6.58
C ILE A 179 14.99 8.92 7.07
N ARG A 180 14.70 10.12 6.56
CA ARG A 180 15.44 11.36 6.87
C ARG A 180 15.00 11.99 8.18
N ASP A 181 13.71 11.87 8.49
CA ASP A 181 13.12 12.27 9.77
C ASP A 181 11.89 11.40 10.05
N SER A 182 11.51 11.29 11.32
CA SER A 182 10.34 10.51 11.71
C SER A 182 9.62 11.03 12.95
N LEU A 183 8.34 10.69 13.03
CA LEU A 183 7.50 10.97 14.18
C LEU A 183 6.68 9.73 14.54
N TRP A 184 6.89 9.23 15.75
CA TRP A 184 6.03 8.21 16.35
C TRP A 184 5.00 8.83 17.28
N LEU A 185 3.77 8.34 17.22
CA LEU A 185 2.63 8.82 18.01
C LEU A 185 1.80 7.64 18.50
N GLN A 186 1.52 7.62 19.80
CA GLN A 186 0.51 6.74 20.37
C GLN A 186 -0.88 7.34 20.13
N GLY A 187 -1.78 6.56 19.56
CA GLY A 187 -3.20 6.86 19.54
C GLY A 187 -3.90 6.38 20.80
N ARG A 188 -5.11 6.91 21.02
CA ARG A 188 -6.10 6.35 21.94
C ARG A 188 -7.32 5.90 21.15
N SER A 189 -7.95 4.86 21.66
CA SER A 189 -9.17 4.31 21.09
C SER A 189 -10.38 5.13 21.55
N TYR A 190 -11.29 5.44 20.62
CA TYR A 190 -12.47 6.26 20.90
C TYR A 190 -13.72 5.67 20.24
N GLY A 191 -14.91 5.99 20.76
CA GLY A 191 -16.17 5.47 20.22
C GLY A 191 -16.26 3.95 20.27
N ALA A 192 -16.72 3.30 19.19
CA ALA A 192 -16.80 1.84 19.10
C ALA A 192 -15.44 1.12 19.30
N ALA A 193 -14.32 1.81 19.02
CA ALA A 193 -12.97 1.28 19.27
C ALA A 193 -12.59 1.27 20.76
N LEU A 194 -13.28 2.03 21.63
CA LEU A 194 -13.13 1.97 23.09
C LEU A 194 -13.61 0.62 23.65
N ARG A 195 -14.71 0.08 23.10
CA ARG A 195 -15.20 -1.28 23.42
C ARG A 195 -14.19 -2.37 23.04
N ARG A 196 -13.30 -2.09 22.08
CA ARG A 196 -12.25 -3.00 21.60
C ARG A 196 -10.87 -2.76 22.24
N ARG A 197 -10.72 -1.77 23.13
CA ARG A 197 -9.45 -1.40 23.80
C ARG A 197 -8.22 -1.22 22.86
N GLN A 198 -8.43 -0.83 21.61
CA GLN A 198 -7.34 -0.77 20.62
C GLN A 198 -6.57 0.54 20.68
N LYS A 199 -5.33 0.57 21.14
CA LYS A 199 -4.50 1.77 21.05
C LYS A 199 -3.73 1.73 19.72
N PRO A 200 -4.23 2.35 18.62
CA PRO A 200 -3.45 2.37 17.40
C PRO A 200 -2.19 3.18 17.63
N GLU A 201 -1.13 2.83 16.91
CA GLU A 201 0.10 3.60 16.84
C GLU A 201 0.24 4.17 15.44
N TYR A 202 0.83 5.35 15.36
CA TYR A 202 1.10 6.03 14.10
C TYR A 202 2.59 6.30 13.99
N PHE A 203 3.10 6.19 12.77
CA PHE A 203 4.48 6.53 12.46
C PHE A 203 4.51 7.29 11.15
N LEU A 204 5.04 8.51 11.17
CA LEU A 204 5.25 9.31 9.98
C LEU A 204 6.75 9.29 9.65
N ALA A 205 7.09 9.05 8.39
CA ALA A 205 8.46 9.06 7.91
C ALA A 205 8.61 10.05 6.75
N LYS A 206 9.53 11.01 6.91
CA LYS A 206 10.04 11.84 5.80
C LYS A 206 11.06 10.99 5.05
N MET A 207 10.71 10.54 3.85
CA MET A 207 11.58 9.72 3.01
C MET A 207 12.36 10.59 2.02
N ASP A 208 13.26 9.98 1.26
CA ASP A 208 13.92 10.61 0.13
C ASP A 208 12.96 10.99 -1.02
N ARG A 209 11.93 10.18 -1.25
CA ARG A 209 11.02 10.31 -2.40
C ARG A 209 9.60 10.81 -2.07
N GLY A 210 9.23 10.83 -0.80
CA GLY A 210 7.92 11.26 -0.35
C GLY A 210 7.75 11.14 1.16
N VAL A 211 6.50 11.16 1.62
CA VAL A 211 6.14 10.91 3.02
C VAL A 211 5.39 9.58 3.13
N VAL A 212 5.69 8.82 4.17
CA VAL A 212 4.96 7.59 4.50
C VAL A 212 4.28 7.77 5.85
N GLY A 213 2.96 7.56 5.88
CA GLY A 213 2.19 7.44 7.10
C GLY A 213 1.84 5.98 7.38
N LEU A 214 2.23 5.47 8.54
CA LEU A 214 1.83 4.15 9.04
C LEU A 214 0.76 4.32 10.10
N ARG A 215 -0.26 3.47 10.03
CA ARG A 215 -1.23 3.23 11.11
C ARG A 215 -1.18 1.75 11.46
N MET A 216 -0.85 1.44 12.69
CA MET A 216 -0.81 0.08 13.22
C MET A 216 -1.85 -0.10 14.32
N ASP A 217 -2.60 -1.18 14.28
CA ASP A 217 -3.46 -1.61 15.37
C ASP A 217 -3.37 -3.14 15.56
N PHE A 218 -4.24 -3.71 16.39
CA PHE A 218 -4.24 -5.16 16.65
C PHE A 218 -4.46 -6.02 15.40
N TYR A 219 -5.14 -5.49 14.36
CA TYR A 219 -5.49 -6.23 13.16
C TYR A 219 -4.44 -6.15 12.05
N GLY A 220 -3.48 -5.23 12.17
CA GLY A 220 -2.38 -5.11 11.22
C GLY A 220 -1.85 -3.69 11.06
N VAL A 221 -1.17 -3.48 9.95
CA VAL A 221 -0.59 -2.18 9.58
C VAL A 221 -1.13 -1.74 8.22
N GLU A 222 -1.36 -0.44 8.10
CA GLU A 222 -1.65 0.25 6.86
C GLU A 222 -0.58 1.31 6.65
N ALA A 223 0.03 1.33 5.47
CA ALA A 223 0.98 2.33 5.03
C ALA A 223 0.35 3.15 3.91
N VAL A 224 0.41 4.47 4.01
CA VAL A 224 0.03 5.39 2.94
C VAL A 224 1.28 6.14 2.52
N TYR A 225 1.63 6.05 1.25
CA TYR A 225 2.74 6.77 0.64
C TYR A 225 2.23 7.87 -0.26
N LEU A 226 2.73 9.09 -0.05
CA LEU A 226 2.50 10.26 -0.89
C LEU A 226 3.84 10.76 -1.42
N ALA A 227 3.95 10.87 -2.75
CA ALA A 227 5.13 11.46 -3.37
C ALA A 227 5.24 12.96 -3.03
N TRP A 228 6.46 13.52 -3.00
CA TRP A 228 6.67 14.91 -2.59
C TRP A 228 5.90 15.95 -3.42
N ASP A 229 5.78 15.70 -4.72
CA ASP A 229 5.03 16.55 -5.63
C ASP A 229 3.50 16.39 -5.50
N ARG A 230 3.04 15.47 -4.65
CA ARG A 230 1.62 15.18 -4.36
C ARG A 230 1.20 15.52 -2.94
N LEU A 231 2.14 15.88 -2.07
CA LEU A 231 1.82 16.42 -0.75
C LEU A 231 1.42 17.90 -0.92
N ALA A 232 0.12 18.19 -0.83
CA ALA A 232 -0.41 19.54 -0.93
C ALA A 232 -0.01 20.39 0.29
N GLY A 233 0.02 19.77 1.47
CA GLY A 233 0.35 20.46 2.70
C GLY A 233 0.31 19.54 3.92
N THR A 234 0.64 20.14 5.06
CA THR A 234 0.45 19.55 6.38
C THR A 234 -0.29 20.53 7.26
N GLU A 235 -1.42 20.11 7.82
CA GLU A 235 -2.28 20.99 8.61
C GLU A 235 -2.56 20.38 9.99
N MET A 236 -2.59 21.26 11.00
CA MET A 236 -3.13 20.96 12.31
C MET A 236 -4.61 21.32 12.38
N ARG A 237 -5.50 20.32 12.23
CA ARG A 237 -6.96 20.50 12.30
C ARG A 237 -7.48 20.30 13.73
N ARG A 238 -8.51 21.05 14.12
CA ARG A 238 -9.25 20.85 15.39
C ARG A 238 -10.75 20.78 15.14
N ALA A 239 -11.42 19.81 15.75
CA ALA A 239 -12.88 19.70 15.73
C ALA A 239 -13.57 20.70 16.68
N GLY A 240 -13.38 22.01 16.46
CA GLY A 240 -13.90 23.09 17.29
C GLY A 240 -12.99 23.50 18.47
N PRO A 241 -13.42 24.43 19.34
CA PRO A 241 -12.57 25.07 20.36
C PRO A 241 -12.02 24.11 21.43
N ARG A 242 -12.76 23.03 21.70
CA ARG A 242 -12.35 21.92 22.59
C ARG A 242 -12.10 20.62 21.82
N GLY A 243 -12.08 20.72 20.50
CA GLY A 243 -11.84 19.59 19.61
C GLY A 243 -10.42 19.08 19.76
N ARG A 244 -10.25 17.77 19.54
CA ARG A 244 -8.92 17.19 19.52
C ARG A 244 -8.15 17.67 18.30
N ALA A 245 -6.86 17.85 18.49
CA ALA A 245 -5.94 18.16 17.41
C ALA A 245 -5.69 16.90 16.57
N THR A 246 -5.64 17.08 15.26
CA THR A 246 -5.34 16.06 14.28
C THR A 246 -4.27 16.62 13.36
N LEU A 247 -3.14 15.94 13.23
CA LEU A 247 -2.18 16.24 12.18
C LEU A 247 -2.67 15.59 10.89
N VAL A 248 -2.80 16.37 9.82
CA VAL A 248 -3.27 15.90 8.53
C VAL A 248 -2.18 16.10 7.48
N LEU A 249 -1.84 15.03 6.77
CA LEU A 249 -1.09 15.10 5.53
C LEU A 249 -2.10 15.21 4.38
N GLU A 250 -2.12 16.37 3.74
CA GLU A 250 -3.08 16.68 2.68
C GLU A 250 -2.53 16.16 1.36
N ALA A 251 -3.23 15.22 0.76
CA ALA A 251 -2.92 14.77 -0.58
C ALA A 251 -3.49 15.76 -1.59
N GLU A 252 -2.75 16.08 -2.65
CA GLU A 252 -3.27 16.84 -3.80
C GLU A 252 -4.48 16.13 -4.42
N TYR A 253 -4.46 14.79 -4.37
CA TYR A 253 -5.49 13.89 -4.88
C TYR A 253 -5.61 12.67 -3.96
N GLY A 254 -6.83 12.20 -3.70
CA GLY A 254 -7.06 11.02 -2.87
C GLY A 254 -7.52 11.38 -1.45
N ALA A 255 -7.24 10.50 -0.50
CA ALA A 255 -7.68 10.67 0.88
C ALA A 255 -6.54 11.20 1.75
N ASP A 256 -6.84 12.25 2.53
CA ASP A 256 -5.94 12.76 3.54
C ASP A 256 -5.49 11.66 4.53
N PHE A 257 -4.21 11.68 4.91
CA PHE A 257 -3.72 10.85 6.01
C PHE A 257 -3.83 11.62 7.32
N ALA A 258 -4.81 11.25 8.15
CA ALA A 258 -5.11 11.94 9.40
C ALA A 258 -4.62 11.17 10.63
N VAL A 259 -3.86 11.84 11.49
CA VAL A 259 -3.34 11.30 12.75
C VAL A 259 -3.95 12.06 13.94
N PRO A 260 -4.89 11.43 14.67
CA PRO A 260 -5.43 12.02 15.89
C PRO A 260 -4.36 12.11 16.98
N LEU A 261 -4.20 13.28 17.61
CA LEU A 261 -3.15 13.53 18.59
C LEU A 261 -3.67 13.50 20.03
N LEU A 262 -2.82 13.02 20.93
CA LEU A 262 -2.95 13.28 22.36
C LEU A 262 -2.46 14.71 22.69
N PRO A 263 -2.97 15.36 23.75
CA PRO A 263 -2.52 16.70 24.14
C PRO A 263 -1.00 16.86 24.25
N GLU A 264 -0.33 15.87 24.86
CA GLU A 264 1.12 15.82 25.06
C GLU A 264 1.93 15.60 23.77
N GLN A 265 1.28 15.31 22.65
CA GLN A 265 1.93 15.06 21.36
C GLN A 265 1.87 16.25 20.41
N GLN A 266 1.09 17.29 20.71
CA GLN A 266 0.82 18.40 19.80
C GLN A 266 2.08 19.15 19.40
N GLU A 267 2.90 19.55 20.38
CA GLU A 267 4.14 20.30 20.14
C GLU A 267 5.12 19.52 19.24
N ARG A 268 5.26 18.21 19.49
CA ARG A 268 6.14 17.36 18.68
C ARG A 268 5.60 17.15 17.26
N ALA A 269 4.28 17.06 17.11
CA ALA A 269 3.62 16.94 15.81
C ALA A 269 3.73 18.23 14.98
N GLU A 270 3.55 19.40 15.62
CA GLU A 270 3.76 20.72 15.01
C GLU A 270 5.21 20.89 14.55
N ALA A 271 6.18 20.57 15.41
CA ALA A 271 7.60 20.64 15.06
C ALA A 271 7.95 19.70 13.88
N PHE A 272 7.36 18.51 13.83
CA PHE A 272 7.55 17.60 12.69
C PHE A 272 6.91 18.14 11.41
N ALA A 273 5.71 18.72 11.48
CA ALA A 273 5.04 19.31 10.31
C ALA A 273 5.88 20.44 9.68
N VAL A 274 6.50 21.29 10.50
CA VAL A 274 7.46 22.32 10.01
C VAL A 274 8.63 21.67 9.27
N ARG A 275 9.31 20.69 9.87
CA ARG A 275 10.44 19.99 9.22
C ARG A 275 10.02 19.20 7.97
N LEU A 276 8.77 18.76 7.90
CA LEU A 276 8.23 18.08 6.72
C LEU A 276 8.06 19.05 5.54
N SER A 277 7.71 20.31 5.81
CA SER A 277 7.60 21.39 4.81
C SER A 277 8.94 21.84 4.21
N GLU A 278 10.06 21.62 4.93
CA GLU A 278 11.42 21.97 4.51
C GLU A 278 11.97 20.94 3.50
N ARG A 279 11.31 20.79 2.34
CA ARG A 279 11.57 19.73 1.34
C ARG A 279 13.05 19.55 0.99
#